data_AF-A0A7S3JPG6-F1
#
_entry.id   AF-A0A7S3JPG6-F1
#
_cell.length_a   1.000
_cell.length_b   1.000
_cell.length_c   1.000
_cell.angle_alpha   90.00
_cell.angle_beta   90.00
_cell.angle_gamma   90.00
#
_symmetry.space_group_name_H-M   'P 1'
#
loop_
_entity.id
_entity.type
_entity.pdbx_description
1 polymer ?
#
loop_
_entity_poly.entity_id
_entity_poly.type
_entity_poly.pdbx_seq_one_letter_code
_entity_poly.pdbx_strand_id
1 'polypeptide(L)'
;ENEGQLVIAKKEEKKAVPTSGILATTIEGFKQQLTETYSVNITQVEEACSILPSNYDFEIWKTLYRILLSKSKHTGESKFKVALQFPEGLLIYSTLISDLIQKYCDCDTLIMGDVTYGACCIDDLGARALGASFMVHYAHSCLVPIQEMAIKDLLYVFVTIRINLQHFVNTVIHNLGDQKENSIYLLGTIQFTNSLFMC
;
A
#
# COMPACT_ATOMS: atom_id res chain seq x y z
N GLU A 1 41.01 -24.90 -32.96
CA GLU A 1 41.33 -24.80 -31.53
C GLU A 1 41.16 -23.37 -31.07
N ASN A 2 40.14 -23.13 -30.24
CA ASN A 2 40.12 -22.16 -29.13
C ASN A 2 38.69 -22.07 -28.62
N GLU A 3 38.40 -22.94 -27.65
CA GLU A 3 37.19 -22.91 -26.83
C GLU A 3 37.16 -21.60 -26.03
N GLY A 4 36.08 -20.83 -26.17
CA GLY A 4 35.86 -19.61 -25.41
C GLY A 4 35.53 -19.96 -23.95
N GLN A 5 36.50 -19.79 -23.06
CA GLN A 5 36.31 -19.86 -21.61
C GLN A 5 35.42 -18.71 -21.12
N LEU A 6 34.35 -19.07 -20.41
CA LEU A 6 33.46 -18.14 -19.72
C LEU A 6 34.09 -17.77 -18.37
N VAL A 7 34.56 -16.53 -18.22
CA VAL A 7 35.14 -16.02 -16.97
C VAL A 7 34.00 -15.55 -16.07
N ILE A 8 33.70 -16.32 -15.03
CA ILE A 8 32.79 -15.90 -13.96
C ILE A 8 33.58 -15.03 -12.98
N ALA A 9 33.31 -13.73 -12.97
CA ALA A 9 33.84 -12.82 -11.97
C ALA A 9 33.30 -13.22 -10.58
N LYS A 10 34.20 -13.61 -9.66
CA LYS A 10 33.85 -13.83 -8.26
C LYS A 10 33.37 -12.51 -7.65
N LYS A 11 32.13 -12.51 -7.18
CA LYS A 11 31.55 -11.39 -6.42
C LYS A 11 32.28 -11.31 -5.07
N GLU A 12 33.11 -10.28 -4.89
CA GLU A 12 33.69 -9.98 -3.58
C GLU A 12 32.57 -9.65 -2.60
N GLU A 13 32.50 -10.39 -1.49
CA GLU A 13 31.65 -10.07 -0.35
C GLU A 13 32.13 -8.76 0.29
N LYS A 14 31.45 -7.65 -0.05
CA LYS A 14 31.60 -6.42 0.71
C LYS A 14 30.95 -6.64 2.08
N LYS A 15 31.77 -6.65 3.12
CA LYS A 15 31.35 -6.58 4.54
C LYS A 15 30.29 -5.49 4.69
N ALA A 16 29.11 -5.88 5.16
CA ALA A 16 27.99 -4.98 5.41
C ALA A 16 28.37 -3.96 6.50
N VAL A 17 28.33 -2.68 6.14
CA VAL A 17 28.30 -1.56 7.09
C VAL A 17 26.88 -1.45 7.63
N PRO A 18 26.64 -1.42 8.95
CA PRO A 18 25.28 -1.42 9.49
C PRO A 18 24.59 -0.10 9.17
N THR A 19 23.61 -0.14 8.28
CA THR A 19 22.75 0.99 7.92
C THR A 19 21.41 0.82 8.60
N SER A 20 21.05 1.76 9.46
CA SER A 20 19.85 1.80 10.31
C SER A 20 18.52 2.00 9.56
N GLY A 21 18.38 1.47 8.33
CA GLY A 21 17.33 1.88 7.39
C GLY A 21 16.55 0.79 6.64
N ILE A 22 16.63 -0.50 7.01
CA ILE A 22 16.01 -1.61 6.24
C ILE A 22 14.86 -2.31 7.01
N LEU A 23 14.38 -1.76 8.13
CA LEU A 23 13.71 -2.56 9.16
C LEU A 23 12.21 -2.90 9.01
N ALA A 24 11.46 -2.42 8.01
CA ALA A 24 10.05 -2.83 7.90
C ALA A 24 9.50 -2.83 6.46
N THR A 25 9.45 -4.01 5.84
CA THR A 25 8.63 -4.29 4.65
C THR A 25 7.46 -5.24 4.95
N THR A 26 7.45 -5.87 6.13
CA THR A 26 6.42 -6.81 6.57
C THR A 26 5.47 -6.15 7.58
N ILE A 27 4.28 -6.72 7.75
CA ILE A 27 3.29 -6.27 8.74
C ILE A 27 3.89 -6.30 10.15
N GLU A 28 4.59 -7.37 10.49
CA GLU A 28 5.25 -7.58 11.78
C GLU A 28 6.34 -6.53 12.01
N GLY A 29 7.13 -6.22 10.97
CA GLY A 29 8.12 -5.14 11.03
C GLY A 29 7.48 -3.78 11.28
N PHE A 30 6.37 -3.46 10.62
CA PHE A 30 5.62 -2.23 10.88
C PHE A 30 5.08 -2.19 12.31
N LYS A 31 4.46 -3.28 12.81
CA LYS A 31 3.95 -3.37 14.17
C LYS A 31 5.05 -3.18 15.22
N GLN A 32 6.21 -3.80 15.02
CA GLN A 32 7.36 -3.65 15.90
C GLN A 32 7.82 -2.19 15.96
N GLN A 33 8.04 -1.56 14.80
CA GLN A 33 8.47 -0.16 14.71
C GLN A 33 7.45 0.82 15.32
N LEU A 34 6.16 0.59 15.08
CA LEU A 34 5.07 1.38 15.66
C LEU A 34 5.06 1.31 17.19
N THR A 35 5.31 0.13 17.75
CA THR A 35 5.38 -0.08 19.20
C THR A 35 6.64 0.56 19.78
N GLU A 36 7.81 0.21 19.25
CA GLU A 36 9.10 0.60 19.83
C GLU A 36 9.43 2.08 19.64
N THR A 37 9.13 2.64 18.47
CA THR A 37 9.53 4.01 18.11
C THR A 37 8.45 5.03 18.45
N TYR A 38 7.18 4.66 18.25
CA TYR A 38 6.06 5.61 18.36
C TYR A 38 5.09 5.29 19.50
N SER A 39 5.36 4.24 20.30
CA SER A 39 4.54 3.85 21.45
C SER A 39 3.06 3.60 21.10
N VAL A 40 2.78 3.15 19.88
CA VAL A 40 1.42 2.84 19.42
C VAL A 40 0.96 1.51 20.02
N ASN A 41 -0.26 1.49 20.56
CA ASN A 41 -0.87 0.26 21.09
C ASN A 41 -1.44 -0.60 19.96
N ILE A 42 -0.73 -1.67 19.60
CA ILE A 42 -1.08 -2.56 18.50
C ILE A 42 -2.43 -3.26 18.70
N THR A 43 -2.75 -3.69 19.93
CA THR A 43 -4.02 -4.38 20.22
C THR A 43 -5.23 -3.48 19.93
N GLN A 44 -5.16 -2.19 20.28
CA GLN A 44 -6.22 -1.24 19.97
C GLN A 44 -6.33 -0.95 18.48
N VAL A 45 -5.20 -0.94 17.75
CA VAL A 45 -5.20 -0.77 16.30
C VAL A 45 -5.83 -2.00 15.63
N GLU A 46 -5.51 -3.22 16.09
CA GLU A 46 -6.10 -4.47 15.58
C GLU A 46 -7.62 -4.50 15.77
N GLU A 47 -8.09 -4.15 16.97
CA GLU A 47 -9.52 -4.08 17.27
C GLU A 47 -10.22 -3.05 16.36
N ALA A 48 -9.64 -1.87 16.18
CA ALA A 48 -10.21 -0.85 15.32
C ALA A 48 -10.17 -1.24 13.83
N CYS A 49 -9.14 -1.98 13.39
CA CYS A 49 -9.06 -2.53 12.03
C CYS A 49 -10.08 -3.65 11.78
N SER A 50 -10.57 -4.34 12.80
CA SER A 50 -11.54 -5.44 12.66
C SER A 50 -12.89 -5.01 12.05
N ILE A 51 -13.19 -3.71 12.10
CA ILE A 51 -14.38 -3.09 11.52
C ILE A 51 -14.27 -3.00 9.99
N LEU A 52 -13.05 -2.94 9.45
CA LEU A 52 -12.80 -2.90 8.02
C LEU A 52 -13.05 -4.29 7.40
N PRO A 53 -13.53 -4.36 6.14
CA PRO A 53 -13.84 -5.62 5.51
C PRO A 53 -12.59 -6.50 5.36
N SER A 54 -12.67 -7.71 5.90
CA SER A 54 -11.54 -8.65 5.98
C SER A 54 -11.12 -9.25 4.65
N ASN A 55 -11.80 -8.93 3.54
CA ASN A 55 -11.39 -9.31 2.20
C ASN A 55 -10.61 -8.20 1.48
N TYR A 56 -10.54 -6.98 2.03
CA TYR A 56 -9.71 -5.90 1.49
C TYR A 56 -8.41 -5.78 2.29
N ASP A 57 -7.34 -5.34 1.64
CA ASP A 57 -6.10 -4.94 2.31
C ASP A 57 -5.87 -3.44 2.12
N PHE A 58 -6.12 -2.65 3.17
CA PHE A 58 -5.89 -1.21 3.20
C PHE A 58 -4.48 -0.84 3.67
N GLU A 59 -3.63 -1.83 3.97
CA GLU A 59 -2.25 -1.63 4.43
C GLU A 59 -2.13 -0.63 5.59
N ILE A 60 -3.07 -0.69 6.56
CA ILE A 60 -3.17 0.29 7.66
C ILE A 60 -1.85 0.39 8.44
N TRP A 61 -1.20 -0.74 8.74
CA TRP A 61 0.09 -0.77 9.45
C TRP A 61 1.18 0.04 8.73
N LYS A 62 1.31 -0.16 7.42
CA LYS A 62 2.25 0.58 6.59
C LYS A 62 1.87 2.06 6.56
N THR A 63 0.59 2.37 6.44
CA THR A 63 0.07 3.73 6.40
C THR A 63 0.42 4.50 7.68
N LEU A 64 0.10 3.96 8.86
CA LEU A 64 0.43 4.58 10.14
C LEU A 64 1.94 4.81 10.29
N TYR A 65 2.75 3.79 9.98
CA TYR A 65 4.21 3.90 10.09
C TYR A 65 4.78 4.99 9.18
N ARG A 66 4.32 5.06 7.92
CA ARG A 66 4.80 6.04 6.94
C ARG A 66 4.39 7.46 7.27
N ILE A 67 3.19 7.66 7.80
CA ILE A 67 2.72 8.96 8.28
C ILE A 67 3.58 9.43 9.46
N LEU A 68 3.77 8.59 10.47
CA LEU A 68 4.59 8.92 11.65
C LEU A 68 6.05 9.19 11.28
N LEU A 69 6.61 8.42 10.35
CA LEU A 69 7.96 8.62 9.84
C LEU A 69 8.12 9.93 9.04
N SER A 70 7.10 10.37 8.31
CA SER A 70 7.13 11.66 7.61
C SER A 70 6.92 12.81 8.60
N LYS A 71 5.96 12.68 9.54
CA LYS A 71 5.68 13.66 10.59
C LYS A 71 6.92 13.96 11.44
N SER A 72 7.72 12.95 11.79
CA SER A 72 8.95 13.14 12.58
C SER A 72 10.03 13.97 11.86
N LYS A 73 9.94 14.14 10.53
CA LYS A 73 10.81 15.03 9.75
C LYS A 73 10.28 16.46 9.65
N HIS A 74 9.01 16.69 9.99
CA HIS A 74 8.33 17.98 9.90
C HIS A 74 8.26 18.68 11.28
N THR A 75 9.38 18.72 12.01
CA THR A 75 9.51 19.35 13.33
C THR A 75 9.53 20.88 13.21
N GLY A 76 8.38 21.50 13.07
CA GLY A 76 8.26 22.96 12.91
C GLY A 76 6.92 23.45 12.38
N GLU A 77 6.13 22.56 11.78
CA GLU A 77 4.76 22.88 11.38
C GLU A 77 3.81 22.77 12.58
N SER A 78 2.95 23.78 12.75
CA SER A 78 1.96 23.80 13.84
C SER A 78 0.95 22.65 13.76
N LYS A 79 0.76 22.04 12.59
CA LYS A 79 -0.16 20.92 12.38
C LYS A 79 0.21 20.10 11.14
N PHE A 80 0.47 18.81 11.33
CA PHE A 80 0.71 17.87 10.24
C PHE A 80 -0.63 17.40 9.67
N LYS A 81 -0.81 17.52 8.34
CA LYS A 81 -2.09 17.21 7.69
C LYS A 81 -1.92 16.16 6.59
N VAL A 82 -2.80 15.17 6.60
CA VAL A 82 -2.78 14.01 5.71
C VAL A 82 -4.00 14.05 4.78
N ALA A 83 -3.77 14.22 3.48
CA ALA A 83 -4.82 14.04 2.47
C ALA A 83 -5.06 12.56 2.20
N LEU A 84 -6.32 12.14 2.19
CA LEU A 84 -6.77 10.77 1.92
C LEU A 84 -7.62 10.80 0.65
N GLN A 85 -7.13 10.16 -0.40
CA GLN A 85 -7.84 10.07 -1.67
C GLN A 85 -8.26 8.63 -1.93
N PHE A 86 -9.54 8.43 -2.21
CA PHE A 86 -10.15 7.10 -2.41
C PHE A 86 -10.86 7.02 -3.76
N PRO A 87 -10.95 5.82 -4.38
CA PRO A 87 -11.90 5.57 -5.44
C PRO A 87 -13.31 5.49 -4.86
N GLU A 88 -14.30 5.74 -5.71
CA GLU A 88 -15.71 5.80 -5.31
C GLU A 88 -16.16 4.58 -4.48
N GLY A 89 -15.78 3.37 -4.91
CA GLY A 89 -16.13 2.13 -4.21
C GLY A 89 -15.49 1.94 -2.83
N LEU A 90 -14.48 2.74 -2.46
CA LEU A 90 -13.82 2.69 -1.15
C LEU A 90 -14.12 3.91 -0.28
N LEU A 91 -14.83 4.93 -0.80
CA LEU A 91 -15.21 6.11 -0.01
C LEU A 91 -16.03 5.77 1.24
N ILE A 92 -16.77 4.67 1.22
CA ILE A 92 -17.53 4.17 2.38
C ILE A 92 -16.64 3.89 3.60
N TYR A 93 -15.34 3.63 3.40
CA TYR A 93 -14.37 3.36 4.47
C TYR A 93 -13.55 4.60 4.87
N SER A 94 -13.73 5.73 4.17
CA SER A 94 -12.87 6.91 4.31
C SER A 94 -12.88 7.52 5.70
N THR A 95 -14.05 7.63 6.33
CA THR A 95 -14.21 8.20 7.68
C THR A 95 -13.59 7.30 8.75
N LEU A 96 -13.77 5.98 8.64
CA LEU A 96 -13.16 5.01 9.56
C LEU A 96 -11.63 5.06 9.48
N ILE A 97 -11.08 5.09 8.27
CA ILE A 97 -9.64 5.18 8.04
C ILE A 97 -9.09 6.54 8.51
N SER A 98 -9.84 7.62 8.28
CA SER A 98 -9.53 8.96 8.78
C SER A 98 -9.44 8.96 10.32
N ASP A 99 -10.42 8.41 11.02
CA ASP A 99 -10.43 8.33 12.48
C ASP A 99 -9.28 7.50 13.03
N LEU A 100 -8.97 6.36 12.39
CA LEU A 100 -7.81 5.52 12.72
C LEU A 100 -6.51 6.34 12.64
N ILE A 101 -6.30 7.04 11.52
CA ILE A 101 -5.08 7.82 11.29
C ILE A 101 -5.00 8.97 12.30
N GLN A 102 -6.07 9.74 12.48
CA GLN A 102 -6.06 10.86 13.44
C GLN A 102 -5.75 10.38 14.85
N LYS A 103 -6.36 9.26 15.28
CA LYS A 103 -6.19 8.69 16.63
C LYS A 103 -4.76 8.20 16.89
N TYR A 104 -4.13 7.53 15.92
CA TYR A 104 -2.85 6.86 16.14
C TYR A 104 -1.63 7.63 15.60
N CYS A 105 -1.84 8.68 14.80
CA CYS A 105 -0.77 9.53 14.28
C CYS A 105 -0.77 10.96 14.82
N ASP A 106 -1.82 11.36 15.56
CA ASP A 106 -1.96 12.71 16.11
C ASP A 106 -1.81 13.79 15.00
N CYS A 107 -2.57 13.63 13.92
CA CYS A 107 -2.53 14.53 12.77
C CYS A 107 -3.95 14.87 12.33
N ASP A 108 -4.08 15.92 11.51
CA ASP A 108 -5.33 16.19 10.81
C ASP A 108 -5.42 15.32 9.56
N THR A 109 -6.64 14.96 9.19
CA THR A 109 -6.91 14.31 7.89
C THR A 109 -7.86 15.14 7.06
N LEU A 110 -7.70 15.07 5.73
CA LEU A 110 -8.62 15.61 4.75
C LEU A 110 -9.06 14.47 3.84
N ILE A 111 -10.36 14.21 3.75
CA ILE A 111 -10.89 13.27 2.77
C ILE A 111 -11.12 14.05 1.47
N MET A 112 -10.40 13.67 0.42
CA MET A 112 -10.51 14.32 -0.89
C MET A 112 -11.86 13.95 -1.53
N GLY A 113 -12.63 14.96 -1.93
CA GLY A 113 -13.97 14.79 -2.47
C GLY A 113 -14.03 14.47 -3.97
N ASP A 114 -12.93 14.67 -4.69
CA ASP A 114 -12.85 14.39 -6.12
C ASP A 114 -12.83 12.88 -6.38
N VAL A 115 -13.64 12.46 -7.35
CA VAL A 115 -13.74 11.05 -7.74
C VAL A 115 -12.43 10.61 -8.40
N THR A 116 -11.83 9.56 -7.86
CA THR A 116 -10.71 8.90 -8.54
C THR A 116 -11.19 7.71 -9.36
N TYR A 117 -11.05 7.83 -10.68
CA TYR A 117 -11.37 6.76 -11.62
C TYR A 117 -10.20 5.79 -11.83
N GLY A 118 -8.99 6.15 -11.36
CA GLY A 118 -7.77 5.37 -11.43
C GLY A 118 -6.60 6.14 -10.83
N ALA A 119 -5.39 5.57 -10.84
CA ALA A 119 -4.24 6.23 -10.22
C ALA A 119 -3.54 7.27 -11.12
N CYS A 120 -4.09 7.57 -12.29
CA CYS A 120 -3.76 8.79 -13.05
C CYS A 120 -4.51 10.02 -12.50
N CYS A 121 -5.48 9.84 -11.61
CA CYS A 121 -6.31 10.91 -11.04
C CYS A 121 -5.82 11.34 -9.66
N ILE A 122 -4.52 11.38 -9.47
CA ILE A 122 -3.95 11.89 -8.22
C ILE A 122 -4.14 13.41 -8.14
N ASP A 123 -4.78 13.89 -7.06
CA ASP A 123 -4.98 15.33 -6.82
C ASP A 123 -4.00 15.85 -5.76
N ASP A 124 -2.71 15.77 -6.08
CA ASP A 124 -1.63 16.25 -5.22
C ASP A 124 -1.56 17.79 -5.19
N LEU A 125 -1.94 18.45 -6.29
CA LEU A 125 -2.03 19.91 -6.37
C LEU A 125 -3.13 20.45 -5.45
N GLY A 126 -4.33 19.86 -5.47
CA GLY A 126 -5.42 20.22 -4.57
C GLY A 126 -5.10 19.91 -3.12
N ALA A 127 -4.52 18.73 -2.85
CA ALA A 127 -4.06 18.38 -1.51
C ALA A 127 -3.03 19.39 -0.96
N ARG A 128 -2.07 19.82 -1.79
CA ARG A 128 -1.08 20.85 -1.42
C ARG A 128 -1.75 22.20 -1.18
N ALA A 129 -2.70 22.59 -2.03
CA ALA A 129 -3.44 23.85 -1.87
C ALA A 129 -4.25 23.88 -0.55
N LEU A 130 -4.71 22.72 -0.08
CA LEU A 130 -5.37 22.55 1.22
C LEU A 130 -4.39 22.42 2.41
N GLY A 131 -3.09 22.52 2.15
CA GLY A 131 -2.03 22.47 3.16
C GLY A 131 -1.77 21.07 3.70
N ALA A 132 -1.95 20.02 2.90
CA ALA A 132 -1.53 18.67 3.27
C ALA A 132 0.00 18.52 3.12
N SER A 133 0.63 17.97 4.16
CA SER A 133 2.07 17.63 4.18
C SER A 133 2.31 16.21 3.69
N PHE A 134 1.28 15.34 3.78
CA PHE A 134 1.32 13.95 3.35
C PHE A 134 0.07 13.60 2.55
N MET A 135 0.20 12.68 1.59
CA MET A 135 -0.96 12.15 0.86
C MET A 135 -0.96 10.62 0.85
N VAL A 136 -2.09 10.02 1.20
CA VAL A 136 -2.38 8.60 0.97
C VAL A 136 -3.34 8.49 -0.20
N HIS A 137 -2.89 7.87 -1.27
CA HIS A 137 -3.70 7.61 -2.45
C HIS A 137 -4.03 6.11 -2.52
N TYR A 138 -5.27 5.77 -2.19
CA TYR A 138 -5.79 4.42 -2.38
C TYR A 138 -6.15 4.28 -3.85
N ALA A 139 -5.47 3.41 -4.60
CA ALA A 139 -5.79 3.24 -6.00
C ALA A 139 -5.25 1.94 -6.58
N HIS A 140 -5.65 1.74 -7.83
CA HIS A 140 -5.46 0.49 -8.54
C HIS A 140 -4.08 0.42 -9.22
N SER A 141 -3.55 1.46 -9.88
CA SER A 141 -2.24 1.35 -10.53
C SER A 141 -1.58 2.71 -10.75
N CYS A 142 -0.47 2.98 -10.06
CA CYS A 142 0.29 4.22 -10.16
C CYS A 142 0.93 4.37 -11.56
N LEU A 143 0.50 5.38 -12.31
CA LEU A 143 1.09 5.73 -13.61
C LEU A 143 1.98 6.98 -13.53
N VAL A 144 2.03 7.67 -12.38
CA VAL A 144 2.75 8.94 -12.26
C VAL A 144 3.91 8.82 -11.26
N PRO A 145 5.16 9.10 -11.68
CA PRO A 145 6.31 9.05 -10.78
C PRO A 145 6.15 10.02 -9.59
N ILE A 146 6.40 9.55 -8.37
CA ILE A 146 6.32 10.37 -7.14
C ILE A 146 7.25 11.60 -7.22
N GLN A 147 8.37 11.48 -7.93
CA GLN A 147 9.35 12.55 -8.09
C GLN A 147 8.75 13.80 -8.75
N GLU A 148 7.71 13.62 -9.56
CA GLU A 148 7.04 14.69 -10.31
C GLU A 148 5.87 15.32 -9.53
N MET A 149 5.48 14.75 -8.38
CA MET A 149 4.40 15.26 -7.53
C MET A 149 4.79 16.53 -6.77
N ALA A 150 3.82 17.39 -6.53
CA ALA A 150 3.90 18.59 -5.71
C ALA A 150 4.01 18.26 -4.21
N ILE A 151 3.34 17.21 -3.73
CA ILE A 151 3.56 16.62 -2.40
C ILE A 151 4.62 15.53 -2.52
N LYS A 152 5.75 15.70 -1.82
CA LYS A 152 6.86 14.74 -1.88
C LYS A 152 6.66 13.51 -0.99
N ASP A 153 5.91 13.65 0.10
CA ASP A 153 5.57 12.56 0.99
C ASP A 153 4.21 11.96 0.60
N LEU A 154 4.28 10.94 -0.25
CA LEU A 154 3.11 10.27 -0.79
C LEU A 154 3.19 8.76 -0.61
N LEU A 155 2.07 8.15 -0.23
CA LEU A 155 1.90 6.72 -0.12
C LEU A 155 0.81 6.23 -1.06
N TYR A 156 1.20 5.35 -1.99
CA TYR A 156 0.26 4.54 -2.74
C TYR A 156 -0.10 3.29 -1.94
N VAL A 157 -1.41 3.06 -1.79
CA VAL A 157 -1.96 1.83 -1.21
C VAL A 157 -2.68 1.07 -2.31
N PHE A 158 -2.12 -0.10 -2.66
CA PHE A 158 -2.72 -1.00 -3.63
C PHE A 158 -3.71 -1.90 -2.91
N VAL A 159 -4.98 -1.52 -2.96
CA VAL A 159 -6.03 -2.26 -2.25
C VAL A 159 -6.30 -3.57 -2.98
N THR A 160 -5.75 -4.66 -2.43
CA THR A 160 -6.00 -6.01 -2.94
C THR A 160 -7.30 -6.55 -2.36
N ILE A 161 -8.05 -7.28 -3.19
CA ILE A 161 -9.31 -7.91 -2.83
C ILE A 161 -9.12 -9.41 -2.88
N ARG A 162 -9.27 -10.05 -1.73
CA ARG A 162 -9.25 -11.50 -1.58
C ARG A 162 -10.58 -12.08 -2.04
N ILE A 163 -10.50 -13.08 -2.89
CA ILE A 163 -11.64 -13.93 -3.30
C ILE A 163 -11.40 -15.37 -2.86
N ASN A 164 -12.47 -16.16 -2.78
CA ASN A 164 -12.35 -17.58 -2.53
C ASN A 164 -11.78 -18.28 -3.78
N LEU A 165 -10.47 -18.55 -3.76
CA LEU A 165 -9.76 -19.18 -4.88
C LEU A 165 -10.31 -20.55 -5.23
N GLN A 166 -10.65 -21.36 -4.23
CA GLN A 166 -11.19 -22.69 -4.48
C GLN A 166 -12.54 -22.61 -5.21
N HIS A 167 -13.42 -21.70 -4.78
CA HIS A 167 -14.69 -21.49 -5.46
C HIS A 167 -14.49 -20.96 -6.88
N PHE A 168 -13.55 -20.05 -7.08
CA PHE A 168 -13.17 -19.54 -8.41
C PHE A 168 -12.72 -20.68 -9.34
N VAL A 169 -11.73 -21.49 -8.90
CA VAL A 169 -11.22 -22.64 -9.66
C VAL A 169 -12.32 -23.64 -9.98
N ASN A 170 -13.14 -24.01 -8.99
CA ASN A 170 -14.28 -24.93 -9.20
C ASN A 170 -15.26 -24.38 -10.25
N THR A 171 -15.51 -23.07 -10.24
CA THR A 171 -16.40 -22.41 -11.20
C THR A 171 -15.81 -22.42 -12.61
N VAL A 172 -14.50 -22.17 -12.75
CA VAL A 172 -13.82 -22.25 -14.04
C VAL A 172 -13.90 -23.67 -14.61
N ILE A 173 -13.57 -24.69 -13.81
CA ILE A 173 -13.66 -26.10 -14.21
C ILE A 173 -15.09 -26.50 -14.58
N HIS A 174 -16.08 -26.05 -13.81
CA HIS A 174 -17.49 -26.36 -14.07
C HIS A 174 -17.97 -25.82 -15.43
N ASN A 175 -17.53 -24.62 -15.82
CA ASN A 175 -18.01 -23.96 -17.04
C ASN A 175 -17.16 -24.28 -18.28
N LEU A 176 -15.85 -24.47 -18.14
CA LEU A 176 -14.93 -24.68 -19.27
C LEU A 176 -14.51 -26.14 -19.47
N GLY A 177 -14.83 -27.01 -18.50
CA GLY A 177 -14.49 -28.43 -18.51
C GLY A 177 -13.02 -28.71 -18.18
N ASP A 178 -12.73 -29.96 -17.81
CA ASP A 178 -11.39 -30.46 -17.49
C ASP A 178 -10.68 -31.03 -18.74
N GLN A 179 -10.74 -30.30 -19.85
CA GLN A 179 -10.17 -30.76 -21.12
C GLN A 179 -8.70 -30.36 -21.20
N LYS A 180 -7.80 -31.35 -21.11
CA LYS A 180 -6.34 -31.19 -21.13
C LYS A 180 -5.78 -30.45 -22.36
N GLU A 181 -6.58 -30.27 -23.40
CA GLU A 181 -6.18 -29.60 -24.65
C GLU A 181 -6.54 -28.10 -24.70
N ASN A 182 -7.29 -27.59 -23.72
CA ASN A 182 -7.68 -26.18 -23.68
C ASN A 182 -6.62 -25.35 -22.92
N SER A 183 -6.02 -24.39 -23.61
CA SER A 183 -5.22 -23.33 -22.96
C SER A 183 -6.15 -22.25 -22.42
N ILE A 184 -6.18 -22.07 -21.10
CA ILE A 184 -6.96 -21.02 -20.43
C ILE A 184 -6.02 -19.86 -20.08
N TYR A 185 -6.36 -18.67 -20.55
CA TYR A 185 -5.67 -17.43 -20.18
C TYR A 185 -6.49 -16.67 -19.16
N LEU A 186 -5.93 -16.44 -17.98
CA LEU A 186 -6.56 -15.64 -16.93
C LEU A 186 -6.03 -14.21 -16.99
N LEU A 187 -6.93 -13.26 -17.21
CA LEU A 187 -6.65 -11.84 -17.12
C LEU A 187 -7.55 -11.23 -16.06
N GLY A 188 -7.04 -10.26 -15.33
CA GLY A 188 -7.86 -9.46 -14.44
C GLY A 188 -7.18 -8.18 -14.03
N THR A 189 -7.87 -7.43 -13.20
CA THR A 189 -7.42 -6.14 -12.73
C THR A 189 -6.48 -6.30 -11.53
N ILE A 190 -5.71 -5.25 -11.26
CA ILE A 190 -4.70 -5.20 -10.21
C ILE A 190 -5.21 -5.55 -8.80
N GLN A 191 -6.50 -5.31 -8.51
CA GLN A 191 -7.09 -5.67 -7.21
C GLN A 191 -7.05 -7.18 -6.96
N PHE A 192 -7.03 -7.99 -8.02
CA PHE A 192 -7.05 -9.45 -7.95
C PHE A 192 -5.72 -10.10 -8.35
N THR A 193 -4.65 -9.33 -8.56
CA THR A 193 -3.35 -9.87 -9.02
C THR A 193 -2.81 -10.96 -8.11
N ASN A 194 -2.93 -10.81 -6.79
CA ASN A 194 -2.51 -11.85 -5.84
C ASN A 194 -3.32 -13.14 -6.04
N SER A 195 -4.62 -13.02 -6.25
CA SER A 195 -5.50 -14.17 -6.49
C SER A 195 -5.19 -14.86 -7.81
N LEU A 196 -4.93 -14.10 -8.87
CA LEU A 196 -4.59 -14.62 -10.19
C LEU A 196 -3.22 -15.29 -10.23
N PHE A 197 -2.23 -14.76 -9.49
CA PHE A 197 -0.90 -15.37 -9.41
C PHE A 197 -0.88 -16.71 -8.67
N MET A 198 -1.86 -16.94 -7.78
CA MET A 198 -1.97 -18.17 -6.98
C MET A 198 -2.80 -19.28 -7.64
N CYS A 199 -3.50 -19.00 -8.74
CA CYS A 199 -4.23 -19.98 -9.54
C CYS A 199 -3.33 -20.62 -10.59
#